data_AF-A0AA37GBS9-F1
#
_entry.id   AF-A0AA37GBS9-F1
#
_cell.length_a   1.000
_cell.length_b   1.000
_cell.length_c   1.000
_cell.angle_alpha   90.00
_cell.angle_beta   90.00
_cell.angle_gamma   90.00
#
_symmetry.space_group_name_H-M   'P 1'
#
loop_
_entity.id
_entity.type
_entity.pdbx_description
1 polymer ?
#
loop_
_entity_poly.entity_id
_entity_poly.type
_entity_poly.pdbx_seq_one_letter_code
_entity_poly.pdbx_strand_id
1 'polypeptide(L)'
;MADDSENYARSKFGTQKGISSDEFFGKGSFDPNAQAEAKTRLQGFEGATSISSNAYFGRPEDEPQEEYGDLEGAAKDFIRKFGITAGDDLENLTQLAGEASQKLQGAIRAYLGS
;
A
#
# COMPACT_ATOMS: atom_id res chain seq x y z
N MET A 1 -2.41 -14.33 22.63
CA MET A 1 -1.61 -13.10 22.74
C MET A 1 -2.08 -12.13 21.66
N ALA A 2 -2.85 -11.12 22.06
CA ALA A 2 -3.22 -10.00 21.20
C ALA A 2 -2.60 -8.75 21.84
N ASP A 3 -2.32 -7.73 21.03
CA ASP A 3 -2.18 -6.32 21.45
C ASP A 3 -0.78 -5.70 21.72
N ASP A 4 0.37 -6.39 21.58
CA ASP A 4 1.66 -5.66 21.66
C ASP A 4 1.97 -4.87 20.37
N SER A 5 1.53 -5.39 19.22
CA SER A 5 1.79 -4.78 17.90
C SER A 5 1.01 -3.48 17.65
N GLU A 6 -0.20 -3.35 18.20
CA GLU A 6 -1.07 -2.19 17.96
C GLU A 6 -0.55 -0.93 18.70
N ASN A 7 0.01 -1.13 19.89
CA ASN A 7 0.61 -0.06 20.69
C ASN A 7 2.09 0.18 20.39
N TYR A 8 2.79 -0.76 19.76
CA TYR A 8 4.20 -0.64 19.40
C TYR A 8 4.48 0.62 18.57
N ALA A 9 3.73 0.84 17.47
CA ALA A 9 3.95 2.01 16.62
C ALA A 9 3.73 3.32 17.36
N ARG A 10 2.63 3.42 18.12
CA ARG A 10 2.30 4.63 18.88
C ARG A 10 3.32 4.91 19.97
N SER A 11 3.79 3.88 20.67
CA SER A 11 4.79 4.02 21.73
C SER A 11 6.18 4.36 21.19
N LYS A 12 6.60 3.78 20.07
CA LYS A 12 7.93 3.98 19.49
C LYS A 12 8.02 5.22 18.62
N PHE A 13 6.95 5.53 17.91
CA PHE A 13 6.96 6.50 16.81
C PHE A 13 5.93 7.60 16.96
N GLY A 14 5.23 7.69 18.10
CA GLY A 14 4.16 8.67 18.31
C GLY A 14 4.60 10.14 18.24
N THR A 15 5.90 10.43 18.38
CA THR A 15 6.46 11.78 18.19
C THR A 15 6.92 12.04 16.76
N GLN A 16 6.98 11.01 15.92
CA GLN A 16 7.41 11.11 14.53
C GLN A 16 6.21 11.46 13.64
N LYS A 17 6.39 12.35 12.67
CA LYS A 17 5.32 12.75 11.74
C LYS A 17 4.94 11.65 10.74
N GLY A 18 5.77 10.62 10.62
CA GLY A 18 5.54 9.46 9.77
C GLY A 18 6.68 8.46 9.97
N ILE A 19 6.40 7.19 9.66
CA ILE A 19 7.38 6.10 9.71
C ILE A 19 7.34 5.31 8.41
N SER A 20 8.47 4.73 8.03
CA SER A 20 8.51 3.79 6.91
C SER A 20 7.99 2.42 7.34
N SER A 21 7.44 1.66 6.39
CA SER A 21 7.02 0.27 6.60
C SER A 21 8.18 -0.59 7.11
N ASP A 22 9.38 -0.38 6.58
CA ASP A 22 10.57 -1.13 6.98
C ASP A 22 10.99 -0.84 8.43
N GLU A 23 10.83 0.40 8.90
CA GLU A 23 11.08 0.79 10.29
C GLU A 23 10.02 0.20 11.24
N PHE A 24 8.77 0.09 10.78
CA PHE A 24 7.69 -0.53 11.54
C PHE A 24 7.84 -2.05 11.67
N PHE A 25 8.19 -2.74 10.57
CA PHE A 25 8.30 -4.20 10.51
C PHE A 25 9.72 -4.72 10.76
N GLY A 26 10.71 -3.84 10.96
CA GLY A 26 12.11 -4.23 11.15
C GLY A 26 12.72 -4.94 9.95
N LYS A 27 12.24 -4.67 8.73
CA LYS A 27 12.87 -5.20 7.52
C LYS A 27 14.18 -4.45 7.31
N GLY A 28 15.29 -5.19 7.17
CA GLY A 28 16.68 -4.67 7.13
C GLY A 28 17.05 -3.79 5.93
N SER A 29 16.09 -3.06 5.36
CA SER A 29 16.25 -2.09 4.29
C SER A 29 16.29 -0.65 4.80
N PHE A 30 16.21 -0.43 6.12
CA PHE A 30 16.37 0.89 6.72
C PHE A 30 17.81 1.38 6.56
N ASP A 31 18.02 2.34 5.66
CA ASP A 31 19.27 3.09 5.53
C ASP A 31 19.10 4.51 6.10
N PRO A 32 19.69 4.80 7.27
CA PRO A 32 19.59 6.13 7.88
C PRO A 32 20.24 7.23 7.02
N ASN A 33 21.21 6.89 6.16
CA ASN A 33 21.82 7.86 5.25
C ASN A 33 20.84 8.26 4.16
N ALA A 34 20.14 7.29 3.55
CA ALA A 34 19.12 7.55 2.54
C ALA A 34 17.97 8.42 3.09
N GLN A 35 17.57 8.19 4.35
CA GLN A 35 16.58 9.03 5.02
C GLN A 35 17.08 10.47 5.26
N ALA A 36 18.34 10.63 5.70
CA ALA A 36 18.94 11.94 5.91
C ALA A 36 19.07 12.72 4.59
N GLU A 37 19.48 12.06 3.51
CA GLU A 37 19.54 12.65 2.18
C GLU A 37 18.16 13.06 1.68
N ALA A 38 17.15 12.18 1.79
CA ALA A 38 15.78 12.51 1.41
C ALA A 38 15.25 13.71 2.21
N LYS A 39 15.51 13.75 3.52
CA LYS A 39 15.14 14.89 4.36
C LYS A 39 15.83 16.18 3.92
N THR A 40 17.12 16.10 3.56
CA THR A 40 17.90 17.25 3.07
C THR A 40 17.36 17.76 1.74
N ARG A 41 16.96 16.88 0.83
CA ARG A 41 16.30 17.26 -0.43
C ARG A 41 14.94 17.92 -0.19
N LEU A 42 14.16 17.38 0.74
CA LEU A 42 12.84 17.92 1.10
C LEU A 42 12.91 19.30 1.76
N GLN A 43 14.01 19.65 2.43
CA GLN A 43 14.21 21.00 2.98
C GLN A 43 14.17 22.08 1.90
N GLY A 44 14.59 21.77 0.67
CA GLY A 44 14.49 22.70 -0.47
C GLY A 44 13.05 23.02 -0.90
N PHE A 45 12.06 22.30 -0.36
CA PHE A 45 10.64 22.45 -0.66
C PHE A 45 9.82 22.89 0.56
N GLU A 46 10.46 23.41 1.60
CA GLU A 46 9.74 23.95 2.76
C GLU A 46 8.76 25.06 2.33
N GLY A 47 7.48 24.89 2.65
CA GLY A 47 6.40 25.81 2.27
C GLY A 47 5.64 25.41 1.01
N ALA A 48 6.11 24.43 0.23
CA ALA A 48 5.34 23.86 -0.86
C ALA A 48 4.18 23.02 -0.31
N THR A 49 2.95 23.27 -0.75
CA THR A 49 1.79 22.44 -0.39
C THR A 49 1.83 21.07 -1.08
N SER A 50 2.51 21.02 -2.23
CA SER A 50 2.71 19.83 -3.06
C SER A 50 4.05 19.94 -3.80
N ILE A 51 4.72 18.80 -4.00
CA ILE A 51 5.98 18.72 -4.75
C ILE A 51 5.75 17.72 -5.89
N SER A 52 6.10 18.10 -7.12
CA SER A 52 5.99 17.18 -8.25
C SER A 52 7.13 16.14 -8.19
N SER A 53 6.85 14.93 -8.68
CA SER A 53 7.88 13.88 -8.85
C SER A 53 9.05 14.39 -9.69
N ASN A 54 8.77 15.22 -10.71
CA ASN A 54 9.82 15.79 -11.54
C ASN A 54 10.74 16.74 -10.77
N ALA A 55 10.16 17.62 -9.93
CA ALA A 55 10.93 18.53 -9.10
C ALA A 55 11.81 17.78 -8.07
N TYR A 56 11.34 16.63 -7.57
CA TYR A 56 12.09 15.84 -6.60
C TYR A 56 13.19 14.96 -7.23
N PHE A 57 12.93 14.34 -8.39
CA PHE A 57 13.85 13.40 -9.04
C PHE A 57 14.69 14.01 -10.18
N GLY A 58 14.39 15.24 -10.61
CA GLY A 58 15.16 15.96 -11.63
C GLY A 58 15.20 15.27 -12.98
N ARG A 59 14.07 14.73 -13.46
CA ARG A 59 14.03 14.12 -14.80
C ARG A 59 14.00 15.23 -15.86
N PRO A 60 14.64 15.02 -17.03
CA PRO A 60 14.65 16.02 -18.09
C PRO A 60 13.21 16.40 -18.47
N GLU A 61 12.94 17.71 -18.47
CA GLU A 61 11.66 18.35 -18.83
C GLU A 61 11.28 18.16 -20.32
N ASP A 62 12.05 17.35 -21.08
CA ASP A 62 11.82 17.03 -22.49
C ASP A 62 10.89 15.83 -22.70
N GLU A 63 10.45 15.16 -21.63
CA GLU A 63 9.22 14.38 -21.72
C GLU A 63 8.07 15.39 -21.81
N PRO A 64 7.12 15.24 -22.78
CA PRO A 64 5.99 16.15 -22.87
C PRO A 64 5.42 16.26 -21.46
N GLN A 65 5.21 17.50 -20.99
CA GLN A 65 4.38 17.80 -19.84
C GLN A 65 3.06 17.07 -20.11
N GLU A 66 2.96 15.82 -19.66
CA GLU A 66 1.70 15.18 -19.36
C GLU A 66 1.17 16.10 -18.30
N GLU A 67 0.32 17.01 -18.79
CA GLU A 67 -0.56 17.85 -18.02
C GLU A 67 -0.86 17.06 -16.74
N TYR A 68 -0.57 17.65 -15.59
CA TYR A 68 -1.04 17.15 -14.30
C TYR A 68 -2.56 17.27 -14.34
N GLY A 69 -3.15 16.38 -15.12
CA GLY A 69 -4.24 16.63 -16.04
C GLY A 69 -5.09 15.39 -16.01
N ASP A 70 -5.50 15.11 -14.78
CA ASP A 70 -6.84 14.72 -14.39
C ASP A 70 -6.69 13.93 -13.09
N LEU A 71 -6.27 14.59 -12.01
CA LEU A 71 -6.33 14.00 -10.65
C LEU A 71 -7.75 13.51 -10.35
N GLU A 72 -8.75 14.20 -10.89
CA GLU A 72 -10.15 13.80 -10.83
C GLU A 72 -10.42 12.52 -11.64
N GLY A 73 -9.79 12.34 -12.80
CA GLY A 73 -9.78 11.14 -13.61
C GLY A 73 -9.09 9.97 -12.93
N ALA A 74 -7.90 10.20 -12.36
CA ALA A 74 -7.19 9.20 -11.57
C ALA A 74 -8.00 8.79 -10.32
N ALA A 75 -8.66 9.74 -9.65
CA ALA A 75 -9.56 9.46 -8.53
C ALA A 75 -10.82 8.70 -8.99
N LYS A 76 -11.41 9.06 -10.13
CA LYS A 76 -12.56 8.35 -10.73
C LYS A 76 -12.19 6.94 -11.15
N ASP A 77 -11.01 6.74 -11.72
CA ASP A 77 -10.50 5.43 -12.11
C ASP A 77 -10.17 4.58 -10.90
N PHE A 78 -9.62 5.19 -9.84
CA PHE A 78 -9.45 4.53 -8.55
C PHE A 78 -10.80 4.09 -7.96
N ILE A 79 -11.79 4.98 -7.88
CA ILE A 79 -13.15 4.66 -7.40
C ILE A 79 -13.81 3.60 -8.27
N ARG A 80 -13.65 3.67 -9.60
CA ARG A 80 -14.20 2.69 -10.54
C ARG A 80 -13.56 1.32 -10.35
N LYS A 81 -12.23 1.27 -10.22
CA LYS A 81 -11.47 0.03 -9.99
C LYS A 81 -11.76 -0.57 -8.61
N PHE A 82 -11.90 0.27 -7.58
CA PHE A 82 -12.23 -0.18 -6.22
C PHE A 82 -13.72 -0.55 -6.07
N GLY A 83 -14.61 0.09 -6.81
CA GLY A 83 -16.06 -0.11 -6.71
C GLY A 83 -16.63 -1.18 -7.64
N ILE A 84 -16.05 -1.38 -8.81
CA ILE A 84 -16.56 -2.33 -9.82
C ILE A 84 -15.74 -3.63 -9.78
N THR A 85 -14.41 -3.55 -9.86
CA THR A 85 -13.55 -4.74 -9.95
C THR A 85 -13.47 -5.52 -8.64
N ALA A 86 -13.52 -4.84 -7.48
CA ALA A 86 -13.49 -5.53 -6.19
C ALA A 86 -14.77 -6.34 -5.89
N GLY A 87 -15.90 -5.99 -6.50
CA GLY A 87 -17.16 -6.74 -6.36
C GLY A 87 -17.11 -8.07 -7.10
N ASP A 88 -16.74 -8.03 -8.38
CA ASP A 88 -16.66 -9.21 -9.25
C ASP A 88 -15.60 -10.21 -8.72
N ASP A 89 -14.44 -9.71 -8.29
CA ASP A 89 -13.39 -10.56 -7.73
C ASP A 89 -13.78 -11.19 -6.39
N LEU A 90 -14.55 -10.47 -5.55
CA LEU A 90 -15.06 -11.01 -4.29
C LEU A 90 -16.11 -12.10 -4.52
N GLU A 91 -16.97 -11.92 -5.52
CA GLU A 91 -17.98 -12.92 -5.89
C GLU A 91 -17.32 -14.20 -6.46
N ASN A 92 -16.31 -14.04 -7.32
CA ASN A 92 -15.49 -15.14 -7.83
C ASN A 92 -14.72 -15.85 -6.70
N LEU A 93 -14.13 -15.11 -5.76
CA LEU A 93 -13.42 -15.68 -4.60
C LEU A 93 -14.37 -16.47 -3.68
N THR A 94 -15.59 -15.96 -3.48
CA THR A 94 -16.61 -16.60 -2.64
C THR A 94 -17.11 -17.90 -3.28
N GLN A 95 -17.32 -17.91 -4.59
CA GLN A 95 -17.67 -19.12 -5.34
C GLN A 95 -16.54 -20.16 -5.25
N LEU A 96 -15.28 -19.75 -5.47
CA LEU A 96 -14.12 -20.62 -5.36
C LEU A 96 -13.95 -21.19 -3.95
N ALA A 97 -14.16 -20.39 -2.91
CA ALA A 97 -14.13 -20.83 -1.52
C ALA A 97 -15.25 -21.83 -1.20
N GLY A 98 -16.44 -21.64 -1.76
CA GLY A 98 -17.54 -22.59 -1.67
C GLY A 98 -17.21 -23.94 -2.29
N GLU A 99 -16.67 -23.96 -3.50
CA GLU A 99 -16.25 -25.19 -4.18
C GLU A 99 -15.11 -25.91 -3.45
N ALA A 100 -14.13 -25.15 -2.94
CA ALA A 100 -13.04 -25.70 -2.15
C ALA A 100 -13.55 -26.37 -0.86
N SER A 101 -14.51 -25.73 -0.19
CA SER A 101 -15.13 -26.26 1.03
C SER A 101 -15.90 -27.55 0.76
N GLN A 102 -16.65 -27.62 -0.33
CA GLN A 102 -17.37 -28.84 -0.73
C GLN A 102 -16.43 -29.99 -1.05
N LYS A 103 -15.33 -29.72 -1.78
CA LYS A 103 -14.29 -30.73 -2.06
C LYS A 103 -13.64 -31.23 -0.77
N LEU A 104 -13.34 -30.33 0.16
CA LEU A 104 -12.77 -30.69 1.46
C LEU A 104 -13.73 -31.57 2.28
N GLN A 105 -15.01 -31.19 2.34
CA GLN A 105 -16.05 -31.96 3.02
C GLN A 105 -16.24 -33.35 2.39
N GLY A 106 -16.16 -33.44 1.06
CA GLY A 106 -16.19 -34.70 0.33
C GLY A 106 -15.02 -35.61 0.69
N ALA A 107 -13.80 -35.06 0.74
CA ALA A 107 -12.60 -35.81 1.14
C ALA A 107 -12.68 -36.33 2.59
N ILE A 108 -13.15 -35.49 3.52
CA ILE A 108 -13.36 -35.90 4.93
C ILE A 108 -14.40 -37.02 5.03
N ARG A 109 -15.51 -36.92 4.29
CA ARG A 109 -16.56 -37.94 4.31
C ARG A 109 -16.10 -39.25 3.67
N ALA A 110 -15.29 -39.20 2.62
CA ALA A 110 -14.67 -40.38 2.02
C ALA A 110 -13.69 -41.07 2.96
N TYR A 111 -12.93 -40.29 3.75
CA TYR A 111 -11.98 -40.81 4.75
C TYR A 111 -12.67 -41.42 5.98
N LEU A 112 -13.79 -40.85 6.44
CA LEU A 112 -14.57 -41.39 7.56
C LEU A 112 -15.49 -42.56 7.19
N GLY A 113 -15.80 -42.70 5.89
CA GLY A 113 -16.60 -43.80 5.35
C GLY A 113 -15.77 -45.01 4.90
N SER A 114 -14.45 -44.97 5.06
CA SER A 114 -13.50 -46.07 4.80
C SER A 114 -13.02 -46.71 6.09
#